data_AF-K8X458-F1
#
_entry.id   AF-K8X458-F1
#
_cell.length_a   1.000
_cell.length_b   1.000
_cell.length_c   1.000
_cell.angle_alpha   90.00
_cell.angle_beta   90.00
_cell.angle_gamma   90.00
#
_symmetry.space_group_name_H-M   'P 1'
#
loop_
_entity.id
_entity.type
_entity.pdbx_description
1 polymer ?
#
loop_
_entity_poly.entity_id
_entity_poly.type
_entity_poly.pdbx_seq_one_letter_code
_entity_poly.pdbx_strand_id
1 'polypeptide(L)' 'MTTTRTTSAPSKPIPYIYDDSEQLAGDVASRLLSKLAQAQKERAYASLVLTGGRTGTAVLERLRTAPNRDIVNWHRVNF' A
#
# COMPACT_ATOMS: atom_id res chain seq x y z
N MET A 1 5.40 30.61 -4.30
CA MET A 1 4.27 29.67 -4.24
C MET A 1 4.39 28.89 -2.94
N THR A 2 3.55 29.20 -1.96
CA THR A 2 3.60 28.58 -0.62
C THR A 2 2.71 27.34 -0.63
N THR A 3 3.29 26.14 -0.57
CA THR A 3 2.53 24.89 -0.51
C THR A 3 1.94 24.73 0.90
N THR A 4 0.65 25.01 1.04
CA THR A 4 -0.09 24.75 2.28
C THR A 4 -0.17 23.24 2.51
N ARG A 5 0.57 22.71 3.50
CA ARG A 5 0.45 21.33 3.94
C ARG A 5 -0.83 21.19 4.76
N THR A 6 -1.91 20.74 4.13
CA THR A 6 -3.15 20.39 4.83
C THR A 6 -2.92 19.18 5.71
N THR A 7 -2.78 19.38 7.02
CA THR A 7 -2.78 18.29 8.00
C THR A 7 -4.20 17.76 8.11
N SER A 8 -4.49 16.59 7.54
CA SER A 8 -5.79 15.93 7.70
C SER A 8 -5.98 15.50 9.15
N ALA A 9 -7.17 15.75 9.73
CA ALA A 9 -7.52 15.25 11.06
C ALA A 9 -7.46 13.71 11.08
N PRO A 10 -7.04 13.08 12.19
CA PRO A 10 -6.95 11.62 12.25
C PRO A 10 -8.34 11.00 12.06
N SER A 11 -8.50 10.21 11.00
CA SER A 11 -9.71 9.42 10.78
C SER A 11 -9.76 8.26 11.78
N LYS A 12 -10.95 7.94 12.29
CA LYS A 12 -11.16 6.74 13.12
C LYS A 12 -10.64 5.49 12.37
N PRO A 13 -9.74 4.69 12.98
CA PRO A 13 -9.26 3.46 12.35
C PRO A 13 -10.40 2.46 12.10
N ILE A 14 -10.34 1.75 10.98
CA ILE A 14 -11.26 0.66 10.65
C ILE A 14 -10.49 -0.66 10.82
N PRO A 15 -10.80 -1.48 11.83
CA PRO A 15 -10.16 -2.78 12.00
C PRO A 15 -10.71 -3.78 10.99
N TYR A 16 -9.82 -4.60 10.44
CA TYR A 16 -10.15 -5.80 9.68
C TYR A 16 -9.49 -6.98 10.40
N ILE A 17 -10.27 -8.01 10.71
CA ILE A 17 -9.83 -9.18 11.45
C ILE A 17 -9.85 -10.38 10.52
N TYR A 18 -8.78 -11.16 10.55
CA TYR A 18 -8.55 -12.32 9.71
C TYR A 18 -8.23 -13.52 10.60
N ASP A 19 -8.64 -14.71 10.16
CA ASP A 19 -8.42 -15.95 10.92
C ASP A 19 -6.95 -16.39 10.89
N ASP A 20 -6.21 -16.04 9.83
CA ASP A 20 -4.81 -16.38 9.67
C ASP A 20 -3.99 -15.26 9.00
N SER A 21 -2.67 -15.39 9.11
CA SER A 21 -1.72 -14.40 8.59
C SER A 21 -1.61 -14.38 7.06
N GLU A 22 -1.96 -15.47 6.39
CA GLU A 22 -1.91 -15.55 4.92
C GLU A 22 -3.05 -14.76 4.28
N GLN A 23 -4.26 -14.89 4.81
CA GLN A 23 -5.42 -14.09 4.42
C GLN A 23 -5.15 -12.61 4.64
N LEU A 24 -4.63 -12.25 5.81
CA LEU A 24 -4.23 -10.87 6.12
C LEU A 24 -3.21 -10.37 5.09
N ALA A 25 -2.17 -11.16 4.78
CA ALA A 25 -1.14 -10.74 3.83
C ALA A 25 -1.70 -10.52 2.42
N GLY A 26 -2.58 -11.39 1.95
CA GLY A 26 -3.23 -11.28 0.63
C GLY A 26 -4.13 -10.04 0.51
N ASP A 27 -4.95 -9.78 1.52
CA ASP A 27 -5.85 -8.63 1.54
C ASP A 27 -5.08 -7.31 1.66
N VAL A 28 -4.06 -7.26 2.52
CA VAL A 28 -3.20 -6.08 2.66
C VAL A 28 -2.44 -5.82 1.35
N ALA A 29 -1.92 -6.85 0.67
CA ALA A 29 -1.27 -6.70 -0.63
C ALA A 29 -2.23 -6.11 -1.68
N SER A 30 -3.47 -6.62 -1.75
CA SER A 30 -4.50 -6.13 -2.67
C SER A 30 -4.89 -4.67 -2.40
N ARG A 31 -5.03 -4.32 -1.10
CA ARG A 31 -5.30 -2.93 -0.67
C ARG A 31 -4.13 -2.01 -1.01
N LEU A 32 -2.90 -2.48 -0.82
CA LEU A 32 -1.70 -1.70 -1.12
C LEU A 32 -1.58 -1.41 -2.62
N LEU A 33 -1.77 -2.40 -3.50
CA LEU A 33 -1.80 -2.17 -4.96
C LEU A 33 -2.83 -1.10 -5.34
N SER A 34 -4.04 -1.20 -4.80
CA SER A 34 -5.12 -0.24 -5.07
C SER A 34 -4.75 1.17 -4.62
N LYS A 35 -4.11 1.31 -3.44
CA LYS A 35 -3.69 2.61 -2.91
C LYS A 35 -2.50 3.21 -3.66
N LEU A 36 -1.54 2.39 -4.09
CA LEU A 36 -0.41 2.84 -4.92
C LEU A 36 -0.89 3.29 -6.29
N ALA A 37 -1.77 2.53 -6.93
CA ALA A 37 -2.35 2.91 -8.22
C ALA A 37 -3.14 4.22 -8.11
N GLN A 38 -3.95 4.38 -7.06
CA GLN A 38 -4.67 5.63 -6.82
C GLN A 38 -3.73 6.81 -6.57
N ALA A 39 -2.68 6.61 -5.77
CA ALA A 39 -1.66 7.61 -5.53
C ALA A 39 -0.97 8.07 -6.84
N GLN A 40 -0.63 7.13 -7.71
CA GLN A 40 -0.03 7.42 -9.01
C GLN A 40 -1.01 8.10 -9.96
N LYS A 41 -2.30 7.79 -9.92
CA LYS A 41 -3.32 8.54 -10.68
C LYS A 41 -3.41 10.00 -10.23
N GLU A 42 -3.30 10.27 -8.93
CA GLU A 42 -3.43 11.62 -8.36
C GLU A 42 -2.16 12.46 -8.50
N ARG A 43 -0.98 11.86 -8.33
CA ARG A 43 0.30 12.58 -8.18
C ARG A 43 1.36 12.17 -9.19
N ALA A 44 1.04 11.22 -10.07
CA ALA A 44 1.97 10.60 -11.00
C ALA A 44 3.07 9.72 -10.33
N TYR A 45 3.32 9.81 -9.02
CA TYR A 45 4.22 8.93 -8.27
C TYR A 45 3.56 8.45 -6.96
N ALA A 46 4.17 7.45 -6.32
CA ALA A 46 3.84 7.03 -4.97
C ALA A 46 5.10 6.92 -4.11
N SER A 47 4.95 7.09 -2.79
CA SER A 47 5.99 6.82 -1.81
C SER A 47 5.47 5.79 -0.82
N LEU A 48 6.27 4.78 -0.50
CA LEU A 48 5.91 3.64 0.34
C LEU A 48 7.02 3.38 1.37
N VAL A 49 6.75 3.66 2.64
CA VAL A 49 7.67 3.27 3.72
C VAL A 49 7.45 1.81 4.06
N LEU A 50 8.51 1.02 4.00
CA LEU A 50 8.49 -0.40 4.32
C LEU A 50 8.74 -0.66 5.80
N THR A 51 8.24 -1.80 6.27
CA THR A 51 8.54 -2.34 7.59
C THR A 51 9.07 -3.77 7.45
N GLY A 52 9.91 -4.17 8.41
CA GLY A 52 10.40 -5.53 8.52
C GLY A 52 9.40 -6.47 9.21
N GLY A 53 9.91 -7.63 9.61
CA GLY A 53 9.13 -8.66 10.31
C GLY A 53 8.39 -9.61 9.36
N ARG A 54 7.88 -10.70 9.95
CA ARG A 54 7.28 -11.83 9.22
C ARG A 54 6.09 -11.39 8.36
N THR A 55 5.14 -10.66 8.96
CA THR A 55 3.93 -10.21 8.26
C THR A 55 4.25 -9.21 7.14
N GLY A 56 5.16 -8.26 7.39
CA GLY A 56 5.58 -7.30 6.36
C GLY A 56 6.19 -8.00 5.15
N THR A 57 7.06 -8.98 5.39
CA THR A 57 7.68 -9.80 4.34
C THR A 57 6.62 -10.61 3.58
N ALA A 58 5.69 -11.25 4.28
CA ALA A 58 4.60 -12.02 3.65
C ALA A 58 3.71 -11.15 2.74
N VAL A 59 3.43 -9.91 3.11
CA VAL A 59 2.71 -8.95 2.23
C VAL A 59 3.51 -8.70 0.95
N LEU A 60 4.82 -8.47 1.04
CA LEU A 60 5.66 -8.24 -0.14
C LEU A 60 5.75 -9.49 -1.04
N GLU A 61 5.77 -10.69 -0.46
CA GLU A 61 5.68 -11.94 -1.21
C GLU A 61 4.36 -12.05 -1.97
N ARG A 62 3.23 -11.72 -1.32
CA ARG A 62 1.91 -11.71 -1.96
C ARG A 62 1.83 -10.68 -3.09
N LEU A 63 2.39 -9.47 -2.91
CA LEU A 63 2.50 -8.47 -3.97
C LEU A 63 3.25 -8.99 -5.19
N ARG A 64 4.39 -9.67 -4.97
CA ARG A 64 5.22 -10.21 -6.05
C ARG A 64 4.45 -11.19 -6.94
N THR A 65 3.56 -11.98 -6.34
CA THR A 65 2.74 -13.00 -7.01
C THR A 65 1.36 -12.52 -7.46
N ALA A 66 0.97 -11.29 -7.13
CA ALA A 66 -0.37 -10.79 -7.44
C ALA A 66 -0.59 -10.65 -8.96
N PRO A 67 -1.68 -11.21 -9.54
CA PRO A 67 -1.94 -11.15 -10.98
C PRO A 67 -2.05 -9.72 -11.54
N ASN A 68 -2.47 -8.78 -10.70
CA ASN A 68 -2.68 -7.37 -11.04
C ASN A 68 -1.57 -6.46 -10.51
N ARG A 69 -0.38 -6.99 -10.18
CA ARG A 69 0.73 -6.16 -9.67
C ARG A 69 1.14 -5.02 -10.63
N ASP A 70 0.91 -5.21 -11.93
CA ASP A 70 1.29 -4.27 -12.98
C ASP A 70 0.31 -3.08 -13.11
N ILE A 71 -0.75 -3.01 -12.29
CA ILE A 71 -1.55 -1.78 -12.17
C ILE A 71 -0.75 -0.61 -11.59
N VAL A 72 0.37 -0.93 -10.93
CA VAL A 72 1.31 0.02 -10.35
C VAL A 72 2.50 0.12 -11.28
N ASN A 73 2.86 1.34 -11.68
CA ASN A 73 4.14 1.57 -12.35
C ASN A 73 5.26 1.59 -11.29
N TRP A 74 5.93 0.46 -11.08
CA TRP A 74 6.96 0.31 -10.05
C TRP A 74 8.18 1.22 -10.23
N HIS A 75 8.48 1.69 -11.45
CA HIS A 75 9.52 2.69 -11.69
C HIS A 75 9.20 4.07 -11.09
N ARG A 76 7.95 4.29 -10.68
CA ARG A 76 7.46 5.54 -10.10
C ARG A 76 6.98 5.35 -8.65
N VAL A 77 7.54 4.36 -7.97
CA VAL A 77 7.38 4.15 -6.53
C VAL A 77 8.71 4.42 -5.85
N ASN A 78 8.70 5.35 -4.89
CA ASN A 78 9.83 5.58 -3.99
C ASN A 78 9.64 4.73 -2.74
N PHE A 79 10.66 3.99 -2.34
CA PHE A 79 10.65 3.16 -1.12
C PHE A 79 11.52 3.79 -0.03
#